data_AF-A0A1I0B1C7-F1
#
_entry.id   AF-A0A1I0B1C7-F1
#
_cell.length_a   1.000
_cell.length_b   1.000
_cell.length_c   1.000
_cell.angle_alpha   90.00
_cell.angle_beta   90.00
_cell.angle_gamma   90.00
#
_symmetry.space_group_name_H-M   'P 1'
#
loop_
_entity.id
_entity.type
_entity.pdbx_description
1 polymer ?
#
loop_
_entity_poly.entity_id
_entity_poly.type
_entity_poly.pdbx_seq_one_letter_code
_entity_poly.pdbx_strand_id
1 'polypeptide(L)'
;MAQSESSKGAMKMPKHLQSVGLLAMSVQGKIRHLHYGKHGEINGVILSDGTSVRFPREVSYQFEPMLKIGQSITASGYGTKNQYGRALEATELGFAGQQDSLSYSSISPMWSKE
;
A
#
# COMPACT_ATOMS: atom_id res chain seq x y z
N MET A 1 9.91 11.74 33.97
CA MET A 1 10.52 11.01 32.85
C MET A 1 9.45 10.19 32.14
N ALA A 2 9.35 10.35 30.80
CA ALA A 2 8.74 9.52 29.74
C ALA A 2 7.50 8.66 30.08
N GLN A 3 6.28 9.05 29.68
CA GLN A 3 5.65 8.82 28.36
C GLN A 3 5.75 7.38 27.83
N SER A 4 4.62 6.66 27.78
CA SER A 4 4.24 5.90 26.58
C SER A 4 2.75 5.57 26.61
N GLU A 5 2.08 6.04 25.57
CA GLU A 5 0.65 6.04 25.35
C GLU A 5 0.14 4.66 24.91
N SER A 6 -1.12 4.41 25.26
CA SER A 6 -1.91 3.24 24.91
C SER A 6 -2.02 3.00 23.39
N SER A 7 -1.27 2.05 22.82
CA SER A 7 -1.55 1.55 21.47
C SER A 7 -2.66 0.50 21.51
N LYS A 8 -3.88 1.00 21.38
CA LYS A 8 -5.13 0.29 21.11
C LYS A 8 -4.95 -0.80 20.03
N GLY A 9 -5.21 -2.07 20.37
CA GLY A 9 -5.71 -3.06 19.40
C GLY A 9 -4.72 -4.02 18.72
N ALA A 10 -3.55 -4.34 19.28
CA ALA A 10 -2.76 -5.47 18.76
C ALA A 10 -3.46 -6.80 19.07
N MET A 11 -4.29 -7.31 18.14
CA MET A 11 -4.84 -8.67 18.23
C MET A 11 -3.68 -9.65 18.41
N LYS A 12 -3.66 -10.37 19.54
CA LYS A 12 -2.70 -11.46 19.76
C LYS A 12 -2.89 -12.49 18.64
N MET A 13 -1.83 -12.72 17.86
CA MET A 13 -1.86 -13.65 16.73
C MET A 13 -2.37 -15.04 17.18
N PRO A 14 -3.36 -15.64 16.50
CA PRO A 14 -3.83 -16.99 16.77
C PRO A 14 -2.68 -18.00 16.81
N LYS A 15 -2.66 -18.89 17.80
CA LYS A 15 -1.55 -19.82 18.08
C LYS A 15 -1.12 -20.69 16.89
N HIS A 16 -2.03 -20.99 15.96
CA HIS A 16 -1.73 -21.77 14.75
C HIS A 16 -0.99 -20.97 13.65
N LEU A 17 -0.95 -19.64 13.74
CA LEU A 17 -0.16 -18.76 12.86
C LEU A 17 1.21 -18.43 13.45
N GLN A 18 1.42 -18.67 14.75
CA GLN A 18 2.70 -18.46 15.43
C GLN A 18 3.78 -19.45 14.97
N SER A 19 3.39 -20.65 14.50
CA SER A 19 4.31 -21.68 14.00
C SER A 19 4.87 -21.39 12.59
N VAL A 20 4.33 -20.40 11.87
CA VAL A 20 4.76 -20.04 10.50
C VAL A 20 5.77 -18.87 10.49
N GLY A 21 6.05 -18.25 11.65
CA GLY A 21 6.95 -17.09 11.71
C GLY A 21 6.40 -15.86 10.98
N LEU A 22 5.07 -15.73 10.92
CA LEU A 22 4.42 -14.54 10.39
C LEU A 22 4.49 -13.43 11.43
N LEU A 23 5.09 -12.31 11.04
CA LEU A 23 5.19 -11.09 11.83
C LEU A 23 4.16 -10.09 11.33
N ALA A 24 3.47 -9.43 12.25
CA ALA A 24 2.71 -8.23 11.92
C ALA A 24 3.68 -7.18 11.37
N MET A 25 3.42 -6.68 10.17
CA MET A 25 4.28 -5.71 9.51
C MET A 25 3.49 -4.71 8.68
N SER A 26 4.05 -3.52 8.55
CA SER A 26 3.57 -2.47 7.66
C SER A 26 4.70 -2.06 6.72
N VAL A 27 4.35 -1.82 5.46
CA VAL A 27 5.27 -1.42 4.40
C VAL A 27 4.68 -0.26 3.62
N GLN A 28 5.55 0.60 3.11
CA GLN A 28 5.19 1.70 2.25
C GLN A 28 6.21 1.80 1.12
N GLY A 29 5.73 2.06 -0.08
CA GLY A 29 6.63 2.21 -1.23
C GLY A 29 5.87 2.44 -2.53
N LYS A 30 6.63 2.59 -3.61
CA LYS A 30 6.07 2.68 -4.96
C LYS A 30 5.96 1.31 -5.58
N ILE A 31 4.85 1.05 -6.27
CA ILE A 31 4.67 -0.15 -7.07
C ILE A 31 5.72 -0.16 -8.19
N ARG A 32 6.57 -1.19 -8.24
CA ARG A 32 7.49 -1.46 -9.35
C ARG A 32 6.91 -2.47 -10.33
N HIS A 33 6.19 -3.47 -9.82
CA HIS A 33 5.62 -4.52 -10.64
C HIS A 33 4.26 -4.95 -10.11
N LEU A 34 3.36 -5.33 -11.01
CA LEU A 34 2.08 -5.94 -10.68
C LEU A 34 2.22 -7.46 -10.80
N HIS A 35 1.60 -8.20 -9.88
CA HIS A 35 1.40 -9.64 -10.03
C HIS A 35 -0.04 -9.91 -10.43
N TYR A 36 -0.20 -10.78 -11.42
CA TYR A 36 -1.48 -11.15 -11.97
C TYR A 36 -1.86 -12.58 -11.58
N GLY A 37 -3.13 -12.79 -11.31
CA GLY A 37 -3.76 -14.08 -11.13
C GLY A 37 -4.07 -14.76 -12.46
N LYS A 38 -4.70 -15.93 -12.37
CA LYS A 38 -5.00 -16.77 -13.54
C LYS A 38 -6.04 -16.15 -14.47
N HIS A 39 -6.87 -15.24 -13.98
CA HIS A 39 -7.94 -14.59 -14.73
C HIS A 39 -7.56 -13.15 -15.15
N GLY A 40 -6.29 -12.77 -15.03
CA GLY A 40 -5.81 -11.42 -15.36
C GLY A 40 -6.10 -10.38 -14.27
N GLU A 41 -6.65 -10.79 -13.14
CA GLU A 41 -6.84 -9.93 -11.97
C GLU A 41 -5.48 -9.64 -11.32
N ILE A 42 -5.26 -8.43 -10.82
CA ILE A 42 -4.09 -8.15 -9.99
C ILE A 42 -4.26 -8.95 -8.69
N ASN A 43 -3.25 -9.66 -8.20
CA ASN A 43 -3.33 -10.42 -6.93
C ASN A 43 -2.24 -10.00 -5.93
N GLY A 44 -1.41 -9.05 -6.33
CA GLY A 44 -0.33 -8.54 -5.52
C GLY A 44 0.52 -7.55 -6.30
N VAL A 45 1.47 -6.94 -5.60
CA VAL A 45 2.40 -5.97 -6.14
C VAL A 45 3.78 -6.17 -5.55
N ILE A 46 4.80 -5.83 -6.33
CA ILE A 46 6.18 -5.72 -5.86
C ILE A 46 6.52 -4.24 -5.72
N LEU A 47 6.99 -3.86 -4.54
CA LEU A 47 7.43 -2.50 -4.24
C LEU A 47 8.85 -2.23 -4.76
N SER A 48 9.23 -0.95 -4.81
CA SER A 48 10.56 -0.51 -5.23
C SER A 48 11.70 -0.99 -4.32
N ASP A 49 11.43 -1.40 -3.10
CA ASP A 49 12.43 -2.01 -2.20
C ASP A 49 12.57 -3.54 -2.41
N GLY A 50 11.77 -4.13 -3.31
CA GLY A 50 11.72 -5.57 -3.56
C GLY A 50 10.74 -6.32 -2.65
N THR A 51 9.97 -5.62 -1.81
CA THR A 51 8.93 -6.23 -0.97
C THR A 51 7.76 -6.72 -1.82
N SER A 52 7.34 -7.96 -1.62
CA SER A 52 6.13 -8.53 -2.23
C SER A 52 4.92 -8.34 -1.30
N VAL A 53 3.87 -7.72 -1.81
CA VAL A 53 2.61 -7.52 -1.10
C VAL A 53 1.52 -8.29 -1.84
N ARG A 54 0.88 -9.24 -1.17
CA ARG A 54 -0.23 -10.03 -1.73
C ARG A 54 -1.54 -9.60 -1.09
N PHE A 55 -2.62 -9.60 -1.86
CA PHE A 55 -3.96 -9.30 -1.36
C PHE A 55 -5.01 -10.14 -2.11
N PRO A 56 -6.18 -10.38 -1.49
CA PRO A 56 -7.25 -11.13 -2.14
C PRO A 56 -7.84 -10.36 -3.33
N ARG A 57 -8.44 -11.10 -4.27
CA ARG A 57 -8.99 -10.54 -5.52
C ARG A 57 -10.03 -9.43 -5.30
N GLU A 58 -10.83 -9.51 -4.23
CA GLU A 58 -11.84 -8.49 -3.93
C GLU A 58 -11.20 -7.11 -3.71
N VAL A 59 -10.03 -7.06 -3.05
CA VAL A 59 -9.26 -5.82 -2.86
C VAL A 59 -8.77 -5.30 -4.20
N SER A 60 -8.34 -6.20 -5.09
CA SER A 60 -7.87 -5.84 -6.42
C SER A 60 -8.95 -5.17 -7.26
N TYR A 61 -10.17 -5.72 -7.27
CA TYR A 61 -11.30 -5.11 -8.00
C TYR A 61 -11.70 -3.76 -7.42
N GLN A 62 -11.61 -3.59 -6.11
CA GLN A 62 -11.94 -2.32 -5.45
C GLN A 62 -10.95 -1.21 -5.82
N PHE A 63 -9.68 -1.54 -6.03
CA PHE A 63 -8.60 -0.56 -6.20
C PHE A 63 -7.87 -0.63 -7.55
N GLU A 64 -8.40 -1.39 -8.50
CA GLU A 64 -7.87 -1.56 -9.86
C GLU A 64 -7.39 -0.25 -10.52
N PRO A 65 -8.16 0.87 -10.52
CA PRO A 65 -7.71 2.11 -11.16
C PRO A 65 -6.46 2.74 -10.52
N MET A 66 -6.15 2.39 -9.27
CA MET A 66 -5.01 2.88 -8.50
C MET A 66 -3.82 1.90 -8.51
N LEU A 67 -4.04 0.63 -8.86
CA LEU A 67 -2.99 -0.39 -8.92
C LEU A 67 -2.14 -0.24 -10.19
N LYS A 68 -1.29 0.79 -10.22
CA LYS A 68 -0.43 1.12 -11.36
C LYS A 68 1.02 1.23 -10.92
N ILE A 69 1.94 0.89 -11.84
CA ILE A 69 3.37 1.09 -11.63
C ILE A 69 3.64 2.58 -11.36
N GLY A 70 4.48 2.87 -10.37
CA GLY A 70 4.80 4.22 -9.91
C GLY A 70 3.89 4.76 -8.80
N GLN A 71 2.71 4.15 -8.58
CA GLN A 71 1.80 4.55 -7.52
C GLN A 71 2.40 4.23 -6.14
N SER A 72 2.35 5.22 -5.24
CA SER A 72 2.73 5.03 -3.84
C SER A 72 1.59 4.38 -3.07
N ILE A 73 1.92 3.30 -2.35
CA ILE A 73 0.98 2.55 -1.52
C ILE A 73 1.55 2.31 -0.12
N THR A 74 0.64 2.05 0.81
CA THR A 74 0.93 1.56 2.16
C THR A 74 0.13 0.29 2.37
N ALA A 75 0.74 -0.75 2.94
CA ALA A 75 0.07 -2.00 3.22
C ALA A 75 0.46 -2.51 4.61
N SER A 76 -0.52 -2.97 5.38
CA SER A 76 -0.34 -3.61 6.68
C SER A 76 -0.94 -5.00 6.66
N GLY A 77 -0.30 -5.92 7.38
CA GLY A 77 -0.77 -7.29 7.51
C GLY A 77 0.28 -8.20 8.12
N TYR A 78 0.34 -9.44 7.63
CA TYR A 78 1.19 -10.47 8.21
C TYR A 78 2.11 -11.07 7.15
N GLY A 79 3.38 -11.27 7.51
CA GLY A 79 4.37 -11.70 6.53
C GLY A 79 5.66 -12.21 7.15
N THR A 80 6.64 -12.48 6.30
CA THR A 80 7.96 -12.95 6.72
C THR A 80 9.04 -12.08 6.09
N LYS A 81 10.10 -11.84 6.85
CA LYS A 81 11.35 -11.26 6.35
C LYS A 81 12.44 -12.33 6.50
N ASN A 82 13.05 -12.72 5.38
CA ASN A 82 14.15 -13.68 5.36
C ASN A 82 15.25 -13.18 4.41
N GLN A 83 16.27 -14.02 4.17
CA GLN A 83 17.38 -13.70 3.28
C GLN A 83 16.98 -13.48 1.81
N TYR A 84 15.79 -13.95 1.39
CA TYR A 84 15.27 -13.79 0.04
C TYR A 84 14.44 -12.52 -0.13
N GLY A 85 14.13 -11.81 0.96
CA GLY A 85 13.39 -10.55 0.94
C GLY A 85 12.26 -10.50 1.95
N ARG A 86 11.26 -9.67 1.63
CA ARG A 86 10.08 -9.42 2.47
C ARG A 86 8.84 -9.76 1.67
N ALA A 87 7.96 -10.55 2.28
CA ALA A 87 6.65 -10.84 1.72
C ALA A 87 5.60 -10.70 2.80
N LEU A 88 4.49 -10.03 2.50
CA LEU A 88 3.32 -10.00 3.39
C LEU A 88 2.02 -10.18 2.61
N GLU A 89 1.04 -10.73 3.31
CA GLU A 89 -0.36 -10.66 2.94
C GLU A 89 -0.97 -9.43 3.62
N ALA A 90 -1.46 -8.51 2.80
CA ALA A 90 -2.06 -7.27 3.26
C ALA A 90 -3.49 -7.53 3.73
N THR A 91 -3.75 -7.20 4.99
CA THR A 91 -5.11 -7.13 5.56
C THR A 91 -5.70 -5.74 5.39
N GLU A 92 -4.85 -4.73 5.23
CA GLU A 92 -5.26 -3.35 4.90
C GLU A 92 -4.32 -2.79 3.83
N LEU A 93 -4.89 -2.01 2.91
CA LEU A 93 -4.18 -1.42 1.79
C LEU A 93 -4.63 0.03 1.60
N GLY A 94 -3.68 0.93 1.43
CA GLY A 94 -3.92 2.36 1.24
C GLY A 94 -3.08 2.91 0.09
N PHE A 95 -3.60 3.94 -0.58
CA PHE A 95 -2.94 4.62 -1.69
C PHE A 95 -2.66 6.07 -1.30
N ALA A 96 -1.44 6.54 -1.54
CA ALA A 96 -1.18 7.97 -1.41
C ALA A 96 -1.84 8.69 -2.60
N GLY A 97 -2.77 9.59 -2.31
CA GLY A 97 -3.46 10.36 -3.33
C GLY A 97 -2.45 11.10 -4.21
N GLN A 98 -2.58 10.93 -5.53
CA GLN A 98 -1.99 11.86 -6.48
C GLN A 98 -2.62 13.22 -6.19
N GLN A 99 -1.90 14.08 -5.46
CA GLN A 99 -2.27 15.47 -5.36
C GLN A 99 -1.91 16.10 -6.69
N ASP A 100 -2.81 15.96 -7.66
CA ASP A 100 -2.74 16.67 -8.93
C ASP A 100 -2.86 18.17 -8.64
N SER A 101 -1.71 18.79 -8.35
CA SER A 101 -1.60 20.24 -8.28
C SER A 101 -1.75 20.79 -9.70
N LEU A 102 -2.99 20.90 -10.18
CA LEU A 102 -3.33 21.77 -11.30
C LEU A 102 -3.17 23.21 -10.80
N SER A 103 -1.92 23.66 -10.80
CA SER A 103 -1.55 25.05 -10.58
C SER A 103 -2.00 25.84 -11.82
N TYR A 104 -3.27 26.24 -11.87
CA TYR A 104 -3.77 27.26 -12.79
C TYR A 104 -3.14 28.60 -12.38
N SER A 105 -1.89 28.80 -12.77
CA SER A 105 -1.32 30.15 -12.87
C SER A 105 -1.53 30.62 -14.31
N SER A 106 -1.96 31.88 -14.42
CA SER A 106 -2.19 32.65 -15.65
C SER A 106 -3.64 32.61 -16.15
N ILE A 107 -4.42 33.65 -15.83
CA ILE A 107 -4.76 34.72 -16.77
C ILE A 107 -5.24 35.92 -15.94
N SER A 108 -4.45 36.99 -15.94
CA SER A 108 -4.88 38.31 -15.49
C SER A 108 -6.04 38.79 -16.37
N PRO A 109 -7.18 39.26 -15.82
CA PRO A 109 -8.13 40.01 -16.62
C PRO A 109 -7.62 41.44 -16.77
N MET A 110 -6.87 41.71 -17.84
CA MET A 110 -6.64 43.07 -18.35
C MET A 110 -7.68 43.38 -19.43
N TRP A 111 -8.91 43.62 -19.01
CA TRP A 111 -9.92 44.35 -19.78
C TRP A 111 -10.85 45.02 -18.76
N SER A 112 -10.57 46.28 -18.47
CA SER A 112 -11.59 47.26 -18.09
C SER A 112 -11.36 48.41 -19.04
N LYS A 113 -12.12 48.40 -20.14
CA LYS A 113 -12.35 49.57 -20.96
C LYS A 113 -13.79 50.00 -20.72
N GLU A 114 -13.93 51.31 -20.63
CA GLU A 114 -15.14 52.13 -20.40
C GLU A 114 -15.54 52.37 -18.94
#